data_AF-A0A2N5E2H9-F1
#
_entry.id   AF-A0A2N5E2H9-F1
#
_cell.length_a   1.000
_cell.length_b   1.000
_cell.length_c   1.000
_cell.angle_alpha   90.00
_cell.angle_beta   90.00
_cell.angle_gamma   90.00
#
_symmetry.space_group_name_H-M   'P 1'
#
loop_
_entity.id
_entity.type
_entity.pdbx_description
1 polymer ?
#
loop_
_entity_poly.entity_id
_entity_poly.type
_entity_poly.pdbx_seq_one_letter_code
_entity_poly.pdbx_strand_id
1 'polypeptide(L)'
;MNIFEFDQGNAGENLAASVLSLVFNGEALRETMRGEGIGALDLQLKYPVNFPSPTHAQVAVQVKTGTSFGRWTPTKNRWRLQNIDKDHLRKWKATNQPVILIWVRLDPETKIYWKLIDKKTPIETLSVSENHILTPASRFEIERLIHKQREPISGMGRFTVPVFTTTAQVREWSRPKFSKIRGIVSSCLGTISISNYAWRHLTRITRAQSHIRDSLTVLPFAKQILGKTPHQIQTLPGTTVRNGNKILVNRKVLAVYRNMHFSDKGNCVVYVRLDEQIIYEDNWKERALIRQKVFQELRLESIYRKTTKN
;
A
#
# COMPACT_ATOMS: atom_id res chain seq x y z
N MET A 1 -50.33 1.27 -9.77
CA MET A 1 -49.11 1.87 -9.21
C MET A 1 -47.94 1.04 -9.73
N ASN A 2 -47.07 1.61 -10.57
CA ASN A 2 -45.90 0.88 -11.06
C ASN A 2 -44.80 1.00 -10.01
N ILE A 3 -44.41 -0.13 -9.42
CA ILE A 3 -43.28 -0.20 -8.50
C ILE A 3 -42.04 -0.47 -9.36
N PHE A 4 -41.09 0.45 -9.37
CA PHE A 4 -39.79 0.27 -10.00
C PHE A 4 -38.81 -0.22 -8.95
N GLU A 5 -38.37 -1.46 -9.05
CA GLU A 5 -37.32 -2.01 -8.17
C GLU A 5 -35.94 -1.69 -8.75
N PHE A 6 -35.10 -1.05 -7.96
CA PHE A 6 -33.71 -0.82 -8.34
C PHE A 6 -32.91 -2.12 -8.28
N ASP A 7 -32.23 -2.46 -9.37
CA ASP A 7 -31.20 -3.49 -9.35
C ASP A 7 -30.06 -3.08 -8.40
N GLN A 8 -29.94 -3.79 -7.28
CA GLN A 8 -28.93 -3.55 -6.25
C GLN A 8 -27.50 -3.73 -6.80
N GLY A 9 -27.28 -4.65 -7.73
CA GLY A 9 -25.99 -4.86 -8.37
C GLY A 9 -25.56 -3.59 -9.12
N ASN A 10 -26.43 -3.13 -10.02
CA ASN A 10 -26.25 -1.92 -10.80
C ASN A 10 -26.08 -0.66 -9.92
N ALA A 11 -26.85 -0.52 -8.84
CA ALA A 11 -26.73 0.59 -7.89
C ALA A 11 -25.37 0.58 -7.17
N GLY A 12 -24.91 -0.59 -6.72
CA GLY A 12 -23.61 -0.72 -6.06
C GLY A 12 -22.42 -0.47 -7.01
N GLU A 13 -22.52 -0.88 -8.28
CA GLU A 13 -21.53 -0.55 -9.31
C GLU A 13 -21.40 0.97 -9.50
N ASN A 14 -22.53 1.68 -9.62
CA ASN A 14 -22.54 3.15 -9.75
C ASN A 14 -21.92 3.84 -8.54
N LEU A 15 -22.27 3.37 -7.33
CA LEU A 15 -21.69 3.91 -6.10
C LEU A 15 -20.18 3.66 -6.04
N ALA A 16 -19.72 2.46 -6.38
CA ALA A 16 -18.31 2.11 -6.43
C ALA A 16 -17.55 2.97 -7.45
N ALA A 17 -18.09 3.14 -8.65
CA ALA A 17 -17.51 4.00 -9.68
C ALA A 17 -17.34 5.45 -9.21
N SER A 18 -18.40 6.04 -8.64
CA SER A 18 -18.36 7.40 -8.09
C SER A 18 -17.27 7.56 -7.02
N VAL A 19 -17.22 6.64 -6.04
CA VAL A 19 -16.24 6.72 -4.96
C VAL A 19 -14.80 6.49 -5.46
N LEU A 20 -14.59 5.57 -6.40
CA LEU A 20 -13.28 5.35 -7.01
C LEU A 20 -12.81 6.58 -7.77
N SER A 21 -13.67 7.19 -8.58
CA SER A 21 -13.37 8.44 -9.27
C SER A 21 -12.95 9.55 -8.31
N LEU A 22 -13.65 9.70 -7.18
CA LEU A 22 -13.31 10.68 -6.14
C LEU A 22 -11.96 10.38 -5.46
N VAL A 23 -11.75 9.15 -5.00
CA VAL A 23 -10.53 8.77 -4.26
C VAL A 23 -9.28 8.88 -5.14
N PHE A 24 -9.39 8.53 -6.42
CA PHE A 24 -8.25 8.50 -7.33
C PHE A 24 -8.10 9.77 -8.17
N ASN A 25 -9.04 10.70 -8.10
CA ASN A 25 -9.12 11.84 -9.04
C ASN A 25 -9.02 11.33 -10.49
N GLY A 26 -9.89 10.39 -10.83
CA GLY A 26 -9.85 9.65 -12.08
C GLY A 26 -11.22 9.28 -12.60
N GLU A 27 -11.25 8.43 -13.62
CA GLU A 27 -12.45 8.00 -14.32
C GLU A 27 -12.67 6.51 -14.09
N ALA A 28 -13.81 6.15 -13.51
CA ALA A 28 -14.26 4.77 -13.38
C ALA A 28 -15.41 4.54 -14.37
N LEU A 29 -15.12 3.84 -15.46
CA LEU A 29 -16.08 3.57 -16.54
C LEU A 29 -16.53 2.12 -16.50
N ARG A 30 -17.75 1.84 -16.96
CA ARG A 30 -18.22 0.45 -17.13
C ARG A 30 -17.43 -0.22 -18.24
N GLU A 31 -17.02 -1.47 -18.01
CA GLU A 31 -16.41 -2.28 -19.07
C GLU A 31 -17.45 -2.57 -20.16
N THR A 32 -17.03 -2.44 -21.42
CA THR A 32 -17.90 -2.63 -22.60
C THR A 32 -18.03 -4.09 -23.00
N MET A 33 -17.10 -4.96 -22.59
CA MET A 33 -17.16 -6.42 -22.81
C MET A 33 -17.54 -7.17 -21.53
N ARG A 34 -18.69 -6.84 -20.95
CA ARG A 34 -19.21 -7.55 -19.77
C ARG A 34 -19.47 -9.02 -20.12
N GLY A 35 -18.92 -9.93 -19.31
CA GLY A 35 -19.20 -11.37 -19.41
C GLY A 35 -18.35 -12.16 -20.41
N GLU A 36 -17.56 -11.51 -21.27
CA GLU A 36 -16.65 -12.19 -22.20
C GLU A 36 -15.17 -11.93 -21.82
N GLY A 37 -14.35 -12.97 -21.71
CA GLY A 37 -12.91 -12.85 -21.40
C GLY A 37 -12.51 -13.02 -19.92
N ILE A 38 -11.77 -12.04 -19.36
CA ILE A 38 -10.97 -12.07 -18.09
C ILE A 38 -11.87 -12.12 -16.82
N GLY A 39 -12.94 -12.91 -16.82
CA GLY A 39 -13.72 -13.24 -15.62
C GLY A 39 -14.71 -12.16 -15.18
N ALA A 40 -15.45 -11.56 -16.12
CA ALA A 40 -16.61 -10.70 -15.88
C ALA A 40 -16.35 -9.44 -15.01
N LEU A 41 -15.35 -8.65 -15.41
CA LEU A 41 -15.03 -7.35 -14.80
C LEU A 41 -16.14 -6.31 -15.05
N ASP A 42 -16.42 -5.47 -14.05
CA ASP A 42 -17.56 -4.55 -14.10
C ASP A 42 -17.16 -3.13 -14.51
N LEU A 43 -16.00 -2.67 -14.01
CA LEU A 43 -15.49 -1.32 -14.24
C LEU A 43 -14.00 -1.33 -14.61
N GLN A 44 -13.59 -0.24 -15.24
CA GLN A 44 -12.21 0.10 -15.52
C GLN A 44 -11.89 1.47 -14.92
N LEU A 45 -10.91 1.51 -14.03
CA LEU A 45 -10.47 2.73 -13.36
C LEU A 45 -9.19 3.26 -14.03
N LYS A 46 -9.23 4.49 -14.52
CA LYS A 46 -8.08 5.23 -15.06
C LYS A 46 -7.81 6.48 -14.22
N TYR A 47 -6.57 6.68 -13.80
CA TYR A 47 -6.24 7.79 -12.89
C TYR A 47 -4.78 8.24 -13.03
N PRO A 48 -4.46 9.50 -12.69
CA PRO A 48 -3.09 10.02 -12.77
C PRO A 48 -2.19 9.44 -11.68
N VAL A 49 -0.95 9.13 -12.05
CA VAL A 49 0.12 8.69 -11.15
C VAL A 49 1.38 9.51 -11.41
N ASN A 50 2.17 9.74 -10.36
CA ASN A 50 3.39 10.56 -10.44
C ASN A 50 4.69 9.76 -10.47
N PHE A 51 4.61 8.43 -10.33
CA PHE A 51 5.77 7.53 -10.26
C PHE A 51 5.58 6.36 -11.24
N PRO A 52 6.64 5.94 -11.97
CA PRO A 52 8.01 6.47 -11.98
C PRO A 52 8.15 7.85 -12.65
N SER A 53 7.20 8.20 -13.50
CA SER A 53 7.04 9.53 -14.11
C SER A 53 5.55 9.87 -14.18
N PRO A 54 5.17 11.15 -14.32
CA PRO A 54 3.77 11.54 -14.51
C PRO A 54 3.13 10.82 -15.70
N THR A 55 2.11 10.00 -15.43
CA THR A 55 1.36 9.23 -16.43
C THR A 55 -0.01 8.84 -15.89
N HIS A 56 -0.74 7.96 -16.58
CA HIS A 56 -2.00 7.38 -16.11
C HIS A 56 -1.84 5.88 -15.85
N ALA A 57 -2.41 5.41 -14.74
CA ALA A 57 -2.56 4.00 -14.45
C ALA A 57 -3.99 3.55 -14.78
N GLN A 58 -4.12 2.32 -15.27
CA GLN A 58 -5.40 1.67 -15.58
C GLN A 58 -5.55 0.37 -14.80
N VAL A 59 -6.66 0.19 -14.10
CA VAL A 59 -6.89 -0.94 -13.19
C VAL A 59 -8.27 -1.51 -13.45
N ALA A 60 -8.36 -2.84 -13.54
CA ALA A 60 -9.62 -3.53 -13.65
C ALA A 60 -10.30 -3.59 -12.28
N VAL A 61 -11.62 -3.48 -12.25
CA VAL A 61 -12.40 -3.48 -11.02
C VAL A 61 -13.58 -4.44 -11.12
N GLN A 62 -13.71 -5.31 -10.12
CA GLN A 62 -14.91 -6.08 -9.89
C GLN A 62 -15.68 -5.48 -8.72
N VAL A 63 -16.99 -5.32 -8.85
CA VAL A 63 -17.88 -4.91 -7.78
C VAL A 63 -18.78 -6.08 -7.38
N LYS A 64 -18.94 -6.27 -6.07
CA LYS A 64 -19.97 -7.14 -5.48
C LYS A 64 -20.78 -6.34 -4.47
N THR A 65 -22.09 -6.50 -4.48
CA THR A 65 -23.01 -5.68 -3.66
C THR A 65 -23.92 -6.58 -2.85
N GLY A 66 -24.15 -6.21 -1.59
CA GLY A 66 -25.09 -6.91 -0.70
C GLY A 66 -24.42 -7.76 0.38
N THR A 67 -25.24 -8.21 1.32
CA THR A 67 -24.80 -8.93 2.53
C THR A 67 -24.37 -10.37 2.24
N SER A 68 -24.87 -10.98 1.17
CA SER A 68 -24.56 -12.36 0.79
C SER A 68 -23.07 -12.60 0.51
N PHE A 69 -22.32 -11.56 0.13
CA PHE A 69 -20.89 -11.66 -0.20
C PHE A 69 -19.96 -11.56 1.01
N GLY A 70 -20.47 -11.28 2.21
CA GLY A 70 -19.63 -11.09 3.40
C GLY A 70 -20.18 -11.80 4.63
N ARG A 71 -19.33 -12.61 5.27
CA ARG A 71 -19.63 -13.21 6.58
C ARG A 71 -18.67 -12.68 7.64
N TRP A 72 -19.21 -12.08 8.70
CA TRP A 72 -18.41 -11.60 9.81
C TRP A 72 -17.72 -12.77 10.52
N THR A 73 -16.42 -12.61 10.82
CA THR A 73 -15.62 -13.56 11.59
C THR A 73 -15.14 -12.86 12.85
N PRO A 74 -15.89 -12.93 13.98
CA PRO A 74 -15.58 -12.21 15.22
C PRO A 74 -14.18 -12.50 15.74
N THR A 75 -13.77 -13.76 15.72
CA THR A 75 -12.46 -14.23 16.22
C THR A 75 -11.26 -13.61 15.50
N LYS A 76 -11.47 -13.08 14.29
CA LYS A 76 -10.40 -12.46 13.47
C LYS A 76 -10.69 -10.99 13.15
N ASN A 77 -11.75 -10.42 13.73
CA ASN A 77 -12.20 -9.05 13.52
C ASN A 77 -12.22 -8.64 12.03
N ARG A 78 -12.79 -9.50 11.17
CA ARG A 78 -12.77 -9.33 9.71
C ARG A 78 -13.98 -9.98 9.04
N TRP A 79 -14.31 -9.49 7.85
CA TRP A 79 -15.26 -10.09 6.94
C TRP A 79 -14.56 -11.12 6.06
N ARG A 80 -15.05 -12.35 6.05
CA ARG A 80 -14.70 -13.34 5.03
C ARG A 80 -15.58 -13.06 3.82
N LEU A 81 -14.95 -12.83 2.67
CA LEU A 81 -15.68 -12.68 1.42
C LEU A 81 -16.05 -14.07 0.89
N GLN A 82 -17.29 -14.23 0.45
CA GLN A 82 -17.87 -15.49 -0.04
C GLN A 82 -18.69 -15.24 -1.30
N ASN A 83 -19.15 -16.30 -1.96
CA ASN A 83 -19.92 -16.22 -3.22
C ASN A 83 -19.17 -15.49 -4.35
N ILE A 84 -17.84 -15.50 -4.31
CA ILE A 84 -16.99 -15.04 -5.40
C ILE A 84 -16.60 -16.26 -6.20
N ASP A 85 -16.84 -16.22 -7.50
CA ASP A 85 -16.50 -17.30 -8.42
C ASP A 85 -14.99 -17.58 -8.38
N LYS A 86 -14.64 -18.84 -8.10
CA LYS A 86 -13.25 -19.30 -7.98
C LYS A 86 -12.52 -19.26 -9.31
N ASP A 87 -13.22 -19.49 -10.42
CA ASP A 87 -12.64 -19.44 -11.76
C ASP A 87 -12.39 -18.01 -12.20
N HIS A 88 -13.26 -17.07 -11.84
CA HIS A 88 -12.97 -15.64 -12.00
C HIS A 88 -11.73 -15.23 -11.21
N LEU A 89 -11.62 -15.64 -9.93
CA LEU A 89 -10.42 -15.39 -9.13
C LEU A 89 -9.15 -15.96 -9.75
N ARG A 90 -9.20 -17.18 -10.32
CA ARG A 90 -8.06 -17.77 -11.03
C ARG A 90 -7.66 -16.92 -12.24
N LYS A 91 -8.63 -16.47 -13.05
CA LYS A 91 -8.38 -15.57 -14.19
C LYS A 91 -7.77 -14.24 -13.76
N TRP A 92 -8.32 -13.59 -12.72
CA TRP A 92 -7.82 -12.32 -12.18
C TRP A 92 -6.40 -12.43 -11.61
N LYS A 93 -6.02 -13.58 -11.05
CA LYS A 93 -4.65 -13.82 -10.57
C LYS A 93 -3.66 -14.07 -11.71
N ALA A 94 -4.13 -14.63 -12.82
CA ALA A 94 -3.30 -14.98 -13.97
C ALA A 94 -3.05 -13.79 -14.91
N THR A 95 -3.91 -12.77 -14.90
CA THR A 95 -3.72 -11.57 -15.72
C THR A 95 -2.57 -10.68 -15.22
N ASN A 96 -1.93 -10.00 -16.17
CA ASN A 96 -0.94 -8.95 -15.88
C ASN A 96 -1.58 -7.62 -15.49
N GLN A 97 -2.89 -7.46 -15.75
CA GLN A 97 -3.65 -6.29 -15.32
C GLN A 97 -4.03 -6.44 -13.83
N PRO A 98 -3.68 -5.49 -12.95
CA PRO A 98 -4.13 -5.52 -11.56
C PRO A 98 -5.66 -5.45 -11.49
N VAL A 99 -6.25 -6.27 -10.60
CA VAL A 99 -7.70 -6.29 -10.36
C VAL A 99 -7.97 -5.85 -8.93
N ILE A 100 -8.82 -4.84 -8.75
CA ILE A 100 -9.36 -4.46 -7.44
C ILE A 100 -10.75 -5.09 -7.30
N LEU A 101 -10.93 -5.88 -6.26
CA LEU A 101 -12.25 -6.33 -5.82
C LEU A 101 -12.82 -5.29 -4.85
N ILE A 102 -14.00 -4.77 -5.18
CA ILE A 102 -14.81 -3.90 -4.34
C ILE A 102 -15.99 -4.69 -3.80
N TRP A 103 -16.23 -4.59 -2.51
CA TRP A 103 -17.45 -5.08 -1.87
C TRP A 103 -18.22 -3.91 -1.28
N VAL A 104 -19.42 -3.67 -1.82
CA VAL A 104 -20.37 -2.67 -1.33
C VAL A 104 -21.33 -3.37 -0.36
N ARG A 105 -21.11 -3.13 0.93
CA ARG A 105 -21.99 -3.56 2.01
C ARG A 105 -23.04 -2.48 2.25
N LEU A 106 -24.31 -2.84 2.26
CA LEU A 106 -25.42 -1.89 2.40
C LEU A 106 -25.96 -1.74 3.84
N ASP A 107 -25.83 -2.78 4.66
CA ASP A 107 -26.48 -2.90 5.98
C ASP A 107 -25.46 -3.19 7.11
N PRO A 108 -25.50 -2.47 8.25
CA PRO A 108 -26.45 -1.41 8.65
C PRO A 108 -26.08 -0.02 8.13
N GLU A 109 -24.86 0.13 7.65
CA GLU A 109 -24.37 1.35 7.03
C GLU A 109 -23.68 0.99 5.72
N THR A 110 -23.81 1.87 4.74
CA THR A 110 -23.14 1.67 3.45
C THR A 110 -21.63 1.84 3.60
N LYS A 111 -20.92 0.72 3.48
CA LYS A 111 -19.44 0.65 3.50
C LYS A 111 -18.93 0.03 2.21
N ILE A 112 -17.86 0.61 1.69
CA ILE A 112 -17.20 0.14 0.48
C ILE A 112 -15.85 -0.40 0.91
N TYR A 113 -15.66 -1.71 0.82
CA TYR A 113 -14.38 -2.36 1.11
C TYR A 113 -13.64 -2.63 -0.19
N TRP A 114 -12.31 -2.59 -0.15
CA TRP A 114 -11.45 -2.88 -1.30
C TRP A 114 -10.43 -3.98 -0.99
N LYS A 115 -10.05 -4.74 -2.02
CA LYS A 115 -8.95 -5.71 -1.95
C LYS A 115 -8.25 -5.79 -3.31
N LEU A 116 -6.92 -5.65 -3.33
CA LEU A 116 -6.15 -5.97 -4.53
C LEU A 116 -6.02 -7.49 -4.68
N ILE A 117 -6.32 -7.99 -5.87
CA ILE A 117 -6.12 -9.39 -6.25
C ILE A 117 -4.74 -9.51 -6.91
N ASP A 118 -3.84 -10.22 -6.24
CA ASP A 118 -2.49 -10.50 -6.71
C ASP A 118 -2.24 -12.01 -6.84
N LYS A 119 -1.09 -12.39 -7.41
CA LYS A 119 -0.70 -13.80 -7.58
C LYS A 119 -0.70 -14.60 -6.26
N LYS A 120 -0.48 -13.94 -5.12
CA LYS A 120 -0.41 -14.55 -3.78
C LYS A 120 -1.76 -14.58 -3.06
N THR A 121 -2.79 -13.99 -3.65
CA THR A 121 -4.11 -13.89 -3.02
C THR A 121 -4.72 -15.29 -2.83
N PRO A 122 -5.12 -15.66 -1.62
CA PRO A 122 -5.68 -16.98 -1.35
C PRO A 122 -7.10 -17.06 -1.93
N ILE A 123 -7.36 -18.07 -2.76
CA ILE A 123 -8.66 -18.24 -3.43
C ILE A 123 -9.76 -18.58 -2.42
N GLU A 124 -9.44 -19.36 -1.37
CA GLU A 124 -10.43 -19.88 -0.44
C GLU A 124 -10.73 -18.97 0.76
N THR A 125 -9.84 -18.03 1.05
CA THR A 125 -9.86 -17.26 2.32
C THR A 125 -9.73 -15.76 2.11
N LEU A 126 -10.37 -15.24 1.06
CA LEU A 126 -10.51 -13.81 0.85
C LEU A 126 -11.17 -13.14 2.06
N SER A 127 -10.56 -12.05 2.50
CA SER A 127 -11.08 -11.28 3.62
C SER A 127 -10.67 -9.82 3.57
N VAL A 128 -11.54 -9.01 4.14
CA VAL A 128 -11.40 -7.56 4.34
C VAL A 128 -11.72 -7.23 5.79
N SER A 129 -11.18 -6.13 6.28
CA SER A 129 -11.42 -5.61 7.63
C SER A 129 -11.70 -4.11 7.54
N GLU A 130 -11.95 -3.44 8.65
CA GLU A 130 -12.19 -1.98 8.66
C GLU A 130 -11.01 -1.18 8.06
N ASN A 131 -9.78 -1.71 8.09
CA ASN A 131 -8.62 -1.10 7.43
C ASN A 131 -8.70 -1.13 5.89
N HIS A 132 -9.62 -1.92 5.34
CA HIS A 132 -9.86 -2.06 3.91
C HIS A 132 -11.06 -1.23 3.44
N ILE A 133 -11.60 -0.34 4.28
CA ILE A 133 -12.61 0.62 3.81
C ILE A 133 -11.96 1.57 2.80
N LEU A 134 -12.64 1.79 1.68
CA LEU A 134 -12.21 2.69 0.63
C LEU A 134 -12.42 4.14 1.07
N THR A 135 -11.30 4.83 1.23
CA THR A 135 -11.20 6.23 1.65
C THR A 135 -10.11 6.92 0.84
N PRO A 136 -9.97 8.25 0.91
CA PRO A 136 -8.85 8.96 0.29
C PRO A 136 -7.47 8.42 0.72
N ALA A 137 -7.34 7.93 1.96
CA ALA A 137 -6.09 7.31 2.43
C ALA A 137 -5.75 5.96 1.77
N SER A 138 -6.76 5.26 1.23
CA SER A 138 -6.58 3.99 0.52
C SER A 138 -5.79 4.16 -0.78
N ARG A 139 -5.91 5.31 -1.44
CA ARG A 139 -5.24 5.63 -2.72
C ARG A 139 -3.75 5.26 -2.68
N PHE A 140 -3.03 5.78 -1.68
CA PHE A 140 -1.59 5.61 -1.59
C PHE A 140 -1.19 4.14 -1.42
N GLU A 141 -1.96 3.37 -0.66
CA GLU A 141 -1.68 1.95 -0.49
C GLU A 141 -1.96 1.16 -1.77
N ILE A 142 -3.09 1.44 -2.42
CA ILE A 142 -3.48 0.79 -3.66
C ILE A 142 -2.43 1.07 -4.75
N GLU A 143 -2.01 2.32 -4.92
CA GLU A 143 -0.96 2.72 -5.87
C GLU A 143 0.35 1.96 -5.63
N ARG A 144 0.82 1.89 -4.37
CA ARG A 144 2.02 1.13 -4.01
C ARG A 144 1.92 -0.34 -4.41
N LEU A 145 0.79 -0.97 -4.09
CA LEU A 145 0.59 -2.40 -4.34
C LEU A 145 0.48 -2.71 -5.83
N ILE A 146 -0.23 -1.87 -6.59
CA ILE A 146 -0.32 -1.96 -8.05
C ILE A 146 1.06 -1.83 -8.68
N HIS A 147 1.84 -0.82 -8.28
CA HIS A 147 3.18 -0.62 -8.81
C HIS A 147 4.07 -1.84 -8.55
N LYS A 148 4.05 -2.37 -7.32
CA LYS A 148 4.78 -3.59 -6.98
C LYS A 148 4.33 -4.81 -7.80
N GLN A 149 3.06 -4.90 -8.19
CA GLN A 149 2.55 -6.01 -9.01
C GLN A 149 3.03 -5.91 -10.47
N ARG A 150 3.19 -4.70 -11.00
CA ARG A 150 3.63 -4.46 -12.38
C ARG A 150 5.14 -4.57 -12.55
N GLU A 151 5.90 -4.04 -11.60
CA GLU A 151 7.35 -3.99 -11.72
C GLU A 151 8.01 -5.30 -11.26
N PRO A 152 8.89 -5.90 -12.08
CA PRO A 152 9.68 -7.03 -11.66
C PRO A 152 10.62 -6.61 -10.50
N ILE A 153 10.90 -7.57 -9.62
CA ILE A 153 11.90 -7.38 -8.58
C ILE A 153 13.27 -7.40 -9.27
N SER A 154 13.87 -6.23 -9.42
CA SER A 154 15.25 -6.10 -9.93
C SER A 154 16.27 -6.59 -8.91
N GLY A 155 17.44 -7.04 -9.37
CA GLY A 155 18.57 -7.40 -8.50
C GLY A 155 18.93 -6.27 -7.53
N MET A 156 19.05 -6.60 -6.24
CA MET A 156 19.19 -5.62 -5.16
C MET A 156 20.61 -5.03 -5.02
N GLY A 157 21.58 -5.51 -5.80
CA GLY A 157 22.98 -5.07 -5.76
C GLY A 157 23.79 -5.69 -4.61
N ARG A 158 25.12 -5.51 -4.69
CA ARG A 158 26.07 -5.84 -3.63
C ARG A 158 26.50 -4.55 -2.94
N PHE A 159 26.55 -4.56 -1.61
CA PHE A 159 26.88 -3.39 -0.80
C PHE A 159 28.21 -3.61 -0.08
N THR A 160 29.19 -2.77 -0.40
CA THR A 160 30.50 -2.79 0.25
C THR A 160 30.45 -2.02 1.56
N VAL A 161 30.77 -2.71 2.64
CA VAL A 161 30.76 -2.20 4.00
C VAL A 161 32.06 -2.61 4.71
N PRO A 162 32.73 -1.68 5.41
CA PRO A 162 33.84 -2.01 6.30
C PRO A 162 33.39 -2.91 7.46
N VAL A 163 34.32 -3.70 7.99
CA VAL A 163 34.09 -4.42 9.24
C VAL A 163 34.24 -3.45 10.41
N PHE A 164 33.26 -3.42 11.31
CA PHE A 164 33.28 -2.56 12.49
C PHE A 164 33.26 -3.37 13.78
N THR A 165 34.15 -3.04 14.71
CA THR A 165 34.25 -3.69 16.02
C THR A 165 33.29 -3.05 17.02
N THR A 166 33.09 -1.73 16.94
CA THR A 166 32.28 -0.96 17.91
C THR A 166 31.17 -0.15 17.25
N THR A 167 30.11 0.17 18.01
CA THR A 167 29.03 1.04 17.52
C THR A 167 29.53 2.47 17.25
N ALA A 168 30.57 2.92 17.94
CA ALA A 168 31.16 4.25 17.73
C ALA A 168 31.75 4.38 16.32
N GLN A 169 32.51 3.37 15.86
CA GLN A 169 33.06 3.32 14.51
C GLN A 169 31.95 3.35 13.44
N VAL A 170 30.86 2.59 13.65
CA VAL A 170 29.71 2.61 12.72
C VAL A 170 29.09 4.00 12.66
N ARG A 171 28.95 4.70 13.80
CA ARG A 171 28.40 6.06 13.85
C ARG A 171 29.28 7.05 13.09
N GLU A 172 30.59 6.99 13.31
CA GLU A 172 31.57 7.83 12.64
C GLU A 172 31.54 7.65 11.12
N TRP A 173 31.49 6.40 10.66
CA TRP A 173 31.40 6.09 9.22
C TRP A 173 30.05 6.45 8.59
N SER A 174 28.94 6.14 9.28
CA SER A 174 27.60 6.28 8.71
C SER A 174 27.10 7.72 8.71
N ARG A 175 27.48 8.56 9.69
CA ARG A 175 26.98 9.94 9.82
C ARG A 175 27.27 10.83 8.61
N PRO A 176 28.51 10.95 8.10
CA PRO A 176 28.78 11.78 6.93
C PRO A 176 28.08 11.25 5.67
N LYS A 177 27.98 9.92 5.51
CA LYS A 177 27.26 9.30 4.38
C LYS A 177 25.75 9.52 4.47
N PHE A 178 25.18 9.40 5.66
CA PHE A 178 23.78 9.70 5.92
C PHE A 178 23.46 11.15 5.56
N SER A 179 24.32 12.10 5.94
CA SER A 179 24.12 13.51 5.62
C SER A 179 23.93 13.76 4.12
N LYS A 180 24.68 13.03 3.27
CA LYS A 180 24.65 13.13 1.80
C LYS A 180 23.39 12.55 1.16
N ILE A 181 22.67 11.64 1.83
CA ILE A 181 21.46 11.00 1.29
C ILE A 181 20.16 11.58 1.83
N ARG A 182 20.23 12.57 2.74
CA ARG A 182 19.05 13.27 3.25
C ARG A 182 18.31 13.99 2.12
N GLY A 183 17.02 14.23 2.34
CA GLY A 183 16.14 14.89 1.38
C GLY A 183 15.02 13.97 0.94
N ILE A 184 14.50 14.22 -0.26
CA ILE A 184 13.34 13.53 -0.80
C ILE A 184 13.79 12.42 -1.76
N VAL A 185 13.14 11.25 -1.66
CA VAL A 185 13.32 10.11 -2.55
C VAL A 185 11.95 9.71 -3.08
N SER A 186 11.76 9.80 -4.39
CA SER A 186 10.57 9.25 -5.04
C SER A 186 10.77 7.77 -5.29
N SER A 187 9.80 6.93 -4.89
CA SER A 187 9.84 5.48 -5.10
C SER A 187 8.44 4.91 -5.29
N CYS A 188 8.38 3.60 -5.56
CA CYS A 188 7.13 2.86 -5.60
C CYS A 188 6.32 2.90 -4.30
N LEU A 189 6.93 3.33 -3.18
CA LEU A 189 6.27 3.50 -1.89
C LEU A 189 5.60 4.88 -1.75
N GLY A 190 5.89 5.81 -2.66
CA GLY A 190 5.53 7.22 -2.61
C GLY A 190 6.76 8.12 -2.45
N THR A 191 6.50 9.40 -2.18
CA THR A 191 7.54 10.41 -1.96
C THR A 191 8.02 10.36 -0.51
N ILE A 192 9.21 9.83 -0.29
CA ILE A 192 9.77 9.56 1.05
C ILE A 192 10.72 10.69 1.46
N SER A 193 10.51 11.23 2.66
CA SER A 193 11.44 12.13 3.33
C SER A 193 12.46 11.36 4.19
N ILE A 194 13.74 11.55 3.89
CA ILE A 194 14.88 11.07 4.69
C ILE A 194 15.43 12.27 5.47
N SER A 195 15.14 12.31 6.77
CA SER A 195 15.52 13.42 7.64
C SER A 195 16.20 12.94 8.92
N ASN A 196 16.66 13.87 9.76
CA ASN A 196 17.27 13.57 11.07
C ASN A 196 16.32 12.78 12.01
N TYR A 197 15.02 12.73 11.71
CA TYR A 197 14.07 11.84 12.39
C TYR A 197 14.55 10.38 12.38
N ALA A 198 14.94 9.85 11.21
CA ALA A 198 15.45 8.49 11.06
C ALA A 198 16.71 8.28 11.93
N TRP A 199 17.67 9.20 11.86
CA TRP A 199 18.90 9.11 12.65
C TRP A 199 18.62 9.06 14.15
N ARG A 200 17.80 9.99 14.65
CA ARG A 200 17.40 10.04 16.07
C ARG A 200 16.69 8.75 16.48
N HIS A 201 15.80 8.23 15.65
CA HIS A 201 15.07 6.99 15.93
C HIS A 201 16.00 5.76 15.96
N LEU A 202 16.97 5.69 15.04
CA LEU A 202 17.93 4.59 14.96
C LEU A 202 19.01 4.63 16.04
N THR A 203 19.27 5.79 16.64
CA THR A 203 20.33 5.99 17.65
C THR A 203 19.82 6.22 19.07
N ARG A 204 18.52 6.01 19.32
CA ARG A 204 17.93 6.12 20.66
C ARG A 204 18.72 5.30 21.68
N ILE A 205 18.92 5.88 22.87
CA ILE A 205 19.70 5.29 23.95
C ILE A 205 19.15 3.93 24.41
N THR A 206 17.83 3.75 24.32
CA THR A 206 17.13 2.52 24.70
C THR A 206 17.27 1.37 23.69
N ARG A 207 17.88 1.61 22.53
CA ARG A 207 18.01 0.60 21.46
C ARG A 207 19.26 -0.25 21.69
N ALA A 208 19.12 -1.56 21.56
CA ALA A 208 20.25 -2.49 21.67
C ALA A 208 21.38 -2.12 20.70
N GLN A 209 22.63 -2.18 21.18
CA GLN A 209 23.81 -1.75 20.41
C GLN A 209 23.96 -2.53 19.09
N SER A 210 23.67 -3.83 19.09
CA SER A 210 23.66 -4.66 17.88
C SER A 210 22.65 -4.14 16.83
N HIS A 211 21.45 -3.75 17.25
CA HIS A 211 20.44 -3.18 16.37
C HIS A 211 20.83 -1.80 15.83
N ILE A 212 21.51 -0.98 16.65
CA ILE A 212 22.06 0.31 16.19
C ILE A 212 23.09 0.05 15.08
N ARG A 213 24.04 -0.87 15.30
CA ARG A 213 25.04 -1.24 14.28
C ARG A 213 24.37 -1.67 12.98
N ASP A 214 23.48 -2.65 13.04
CA ASP A 214 22.79 -3.16 11.84
C ASP A 214 22.01 -2.09 11.08
N SER A 215 21.41 -1.13 11.80
CA SER A 215 20.63 -0.06 11.19
C SER A 215 21.54 1.00 10.56
N LEU A 216 22.57 1.44 11.28
CA LEU A 216 23.49 2.47 10.82
C LEU A 216 24.41 1.98 9.70
N THR A 217 24.69 0.69 9.64
CA THR A 217 25.45 0.10 8.53
C THR A 217 24.69 0.17 7.21
N VAL A 218 23.37 -0.07 7.22
CA VAL A 218 22.54 -0.06 6.01
C VAL A 218 22.02 1.34 5.65
N LEU A 219 21.89 2.24 6.63
CA LEU A 219 21.31 3.58 6.45
C LEU A 219 21.94 4.39 5.30
N PRO A 220 23.28 4.41 5.09
CA PRO A 220 23.90 5.08 3.95
C PRO A 220 23.39 4.66 2.57
N PHE A 221 22.83 3.46 2.46
CA PHE A 221 22.29 2.92 1.21
C PHE A 221 20.77 3.10 1.09
N ALA A 222 20.11 3.77 2.04
CA ALA A 222 18.65 3.86 2.08
C ALA A 222 18.05 4.43 0.79
N LYS A 223 18.65 5.47 0.19
CA LYS A 223 18.17 6.04 -1.09
C LYS A 223 18.25 5.03 -2.24
N GLN A 224 19.34 4.28 -2.34
CA GLN A 224 19.53 3.24 -3.34
C GLN A 224 18.52 2.10 -3.16
N ILE A 225 18.29 1.67 -1.91
CA ILE A 225 17.37 0.57 -1.57
C ILE A 225 15.92 0.99 -1.85
N LEU A 226 15.54 2.18 -1.42
CA LEU A 226 14.21 2.75 -1.65
C LEU A 226 13.91 2.94 -3.14
N GLY A 227 14.93 3.22 -3.95
CA GLY A 227 14.80 3.31 -5.41
C GLY A 227 14.50 1.97 -6.11
N LYS A 228 14.50 0.84 -5.39
CA LYS A 228 14.17 -0.49 -5.93
C LYS A 228 12.78 -0.95 -5.49
N THR A 229 12.16 -1.81 -6.29
CA THR A 229 10.89 -2.46 -5.95
C THR A 229 11.09 -3.46 -4.80
N PRO A 230 10.38 -3.32 -3.66
CA PRO A 230 10.50 -4.25 -2.54
C PRO A 230 9.85 -5.60 -2.88
N HIS A 231 10.35 -6.66 -2.25
CA HIS A 231 9.79 -8.00 -2.40
C HIS A 231 8.42 -8.12 -1.72
N GLN A 232 8.20 -7.32 -0.68
CA GLN A 232 6.97 -7.31 0.10
C GLN A 232 6.71 -5.91 0.64
N ILE A 233 5.44 -5.50 0.60
CA ILE A 233 4.94 -4.28 1.22
C ILE A 233 3.83 -4.72 2.18
N GLN A 234 3.85 -4.17 3.39
CA GLN A 234 2.78 -4.33 4.36
C GLN A 234 2.43 -2.97 4.93
N THR A 235 1.15 -2.61 4.90
CA THR A 235 0.63 -1.47 5.66
C THR A 235 0.11 -2.00 6.99
N LEU A 236 0.70 -1.53 8.09
CA LEU A 236 0.26 -1.89 9.42
C LEU A 236 -0.94 -1.02 9.81
N PRO A 237 -1.96 -1.58 10.48
CA PRO A 237 -3.06 -0.79 11.02
C PRO A 237 -2.53 0.34 11.91
N GLY A 238 -3.19 1.48 11.82
CA GLY A 238 -2.78 2.71 12.46
C GLY A 238 -3.90 3.33 13.29
N THR A 239 -3.73 4.60 13.62
CA THR A 239 -4.75 5.40 14.29
C THR A 239 -5.44 6.32 13.27
N THR A 240 -6.75 6.39 13.33
CA THR A 240 -7.54 7.39 12.61
C THR A 240 -8.18 8.32 13.63
N VAL A 241 -7.90 9.62 13.53
CA VAL A 241 -8.40 10.63 14.45
C VAL A 241 -9.13 11.71 13.66
N ARG A 242 -10.32 12.09 14.12
CA ARG A 242 -11.05 13.25 13.62
C ARG A 242 -10.56 14.49 14.36
N ASN A 243 -10.11 15.50 13.62
CA ASN A 243 -9.70 16.79 14.16
C ASN A 243 -10.46 17.90 13.41
N GLY A 244 -11.57 18.35 14.01
CA GLY A 244 -12.53 19.22 13.33
C GLY A 244 -13.06 18.57 12.04
N ASN A 245 -12.96 19.29 10.92
CA ASN A 245 -13.39 18.81 9.60
C ASN A 245 -12.36 17.94 8.88
N LYS A 246 -11.27 17.55 9.54
CA LYS A 246 -10.20 16.75 8.95
C LYS A 246 -10.10 15.38 9.60
N ILE A 247 -9.77 14.40 8.78
CA ILE A 247 -9.38 13.06 9.20
C ILE A 247 -7.87 12.93 9.09
N LEU A 248 -7.23 12.57 10.20
CA LEU A 248 -5.82 12.27 10.31
C LEU A 248 -5.63 10.75 10.43
N VAL A 249 -4.95 10.16 9.46
CA VAL A 249 -4.59 8.75 9.47
C VAL A 249 -3.09 8.63 9.68
N ASN A 250 -2.66 8.06 10.80
CA ASN A 250 -1.25 7.74 11.05
C ASN A 250 -1.08 6.22 11.02
N ARG A 251 -0.20 5.72 10.14
CA ARG A 251 0.06 4.28 10.01
C ARG A 251 1.51 4.02 9.64
N LYS A 252 1.91 2.75 9.64
CA LYS A 252 3.28 2.35 9.30
C LYS A 252 3.29 1.54 8.01
N VAL A 253 4.27 1.80 7.16
CA VAL A 253 4.51 1.00 5.95
C VAL A 253 5.82 0.24 6.13
N LEU A 254 5.76 -1.08 6.01
CA LEU A 254 6.92 -1.96 6.06
C LEU A 254 7.23 -2.46 4.64
N ALA A 255 8.40 -2.11 4.14
CA ALA A 255 8.95 -2.65 2.90
C ALA A 255 10.08 -3.65 3.23
N VAL A 256 10.01 -4.83 2.61
CA VAL A 256 10.99 -5.90 2.81
C VAL A 256 11.75 -6.16 1.52
N TYR A 257 13.06 -6.15 1.62
CA TYR A 257 13.99 -6.39 0.53
C TYR A 257 14.82 -7.64 0.85
N ARG A 258 14.70 -8.68 0.04
CA ARG A 258 15.38 -9.96 0.25
C ARG A 258 16.61 -10.07 -0.66
N ASN A 259 17.46 -11.05 -0.37
CA ASN A 259 18.63 -11.41 -1.19
C ASN A 259 19.61 -10.24 -1.40
N MET A 260 19.82 -9.43 -0.37
CA MET A 260 20.76 -8.31 -0.40
C MET A 260 22.11 -8.74 0.15
N HIS A 261 23.17 -8.58 -0.63
CA HIS A 261 24.50 -9.00 -0.20
C HIS A 261 25.28 -7.82 0.40
N PHE A 262 25.76 -7.97 1.63
CA PHE A 262 26.67 -7.04 2.29
C PHE A 262 28.02 -7.70 2.53
N SER A 263 29.13 -7.05 2.19
CA SER A 263 30.46 -7.66 2.29
C SER A 263 30.85 -8.12 3.69
N ASP A 264 30.29 -7.50 4.74
CA ASP A 264 30.56 -7.82 6.15
C ASP A 264 29.58 -8.83 6.77
N LYS A 265 28.42 -9.08 6.14
CA LYS A 265 27.33 -9.90 6.72
C LYS A 265 26.75 -10.94 5.77
N GLY A 266 27.24 -11.00 4.53
CA GLY A 266 26.72 -11.88 3.48
C GLY A 266 25.29 -11.54 3.08
N ASN A 267 24.49 -12.57 2.80
CA ASN A 267 23.11 -12.42 2.33
C ASN A 267 22.17 -12.04 3.48
N CYS A 268 21.45 -10.94 3.27
CA CYS A 268 20.57 -10.33 4.25
C CYS A 268 19.18 -10.06 3.67
N VAL A 269 18.22 -9.93 4.59
CA VAL A 269 16.94 -9.29 4.38
C VAL A 269 16.99 -7.90 5.02
N VAL A 270 16.73 -6.86 4.23
CA VAL A 270 16.60 -5.48 4.72
C VAL A 270 15.13 -5.15 4.91
N TYR A 271 14.83 -4.58 6.08
CA TYR A 271 13.53 -4.08 6.46
C TYR A 271 13.59 -2.57 6.49
N VAL A 272 12.68 -1.91 5.78
CA VAL A 272 12.49 -0.47 5.80
C VAL A 272 11.12 -0.18 6.38
N ARG A 273 11.07 0.57 7.47
CA ARG A 273 9.84 1.02 8.10
C ARG A 273 9.68 2.52 7.86
N LEU A 274 8.53 2.89 7.32
CA LEU A 274 8.13 4.25 7.03
C LEU A 274 6.98 4.67 7.94
N ASP A 275 6.99 5.92 8.34
CA ASP A 275 5.93 6.60 9.07
C ASP A 275 5.06 7.35 8.07
N GLU A 276 3.78 6.99 7.98
CA GLU A 276 2.85 7.58 7.04
C GLU A 276 1.78 8.37 7.78
N GLN A 277 1.66 9.64 7.42
CA GLN A 277 0.59 10.52 7.85
C GLN A 277 -0.21 10.96 6.62
N ILE A 278 -1.52 10.78 6.67
CA ILE A 278 -2.44 11.20 5.62
C ILE A 278 -3.52 12.09 6.22
N ILE A 279 -3.80 13.21 5.56
CA ILE A 279 -4.80 14.19 5.97
C ILE A 279 -5.75 14.42 4.80
N TYR A 280 -7.05 14.31 5.07
CA TYR A 280 -8.12 14.64 4.13
C TYR A 280 -9.34 15.19 4.86
N GLU A 281 -10.26 15.83 4.13
CA GLU A 281 -11.49 16.37 4.70
C GLU A 281 -12.47 15.24 5.05
N ASP A 282 -13.19 15.37 6.16
CA ASP A 282 -14.16 14.37 6.62
C ASP A 282 -15.35 14.20 5.66
N ASN A 283 -15.82 15.31 5.08
CA ASN A 283 -16.92 15.34 4.11
C ASN A 283 -16.45 15.12 2.65
N TRP A 284 -15.38 14.36 2.44
CA TRP A 284 -14.81 14.10 1.11
C TRP A 284 -15.79 13.45 0.13
N LYS A 285 -16.82 12.75 0.60
CA LYS A 285 -17.87 12.20 -0.26
C LYS A 285 -18.83 13.27 -0.82
N GLU A 286 -19.08 14.32 -0.03
CA GLU A 286 -20.07 15.37 -0.36
C GLU A 286 -19.46 16.45 -1.26
N ARG A 287 -18.15 16.71 -1.13
CA ARG A 287 -17.43 17.77 -1.86
C ARG A 287 -16.94 17.33 -3.24
N ALA A 288 -17.73 16.54 -3.96
CA ALA A 288 -17.34 15.80 -5.17
C ALA A 288 -16.65 16.62 -6.30
N LEU A 289 -16.67 17.96 -6.25
CA LEU A 289 -16.29 18.83 -7.35
C LEU A 289 -15.30 19.97 -7.00
N ILE A 290 -14.89 20.17 -5.74
CA ILE A 290 -14.05 21.34 -5.36
C ILE A 290 -12.79 20.92 -4.61
N ARG A 291 -11.63 21.01 -5.28
CA ARG A 291 -10.28 21.20 -4.72
C ARG A 291 -9.98 20.41 -3.44
N GLN A 292 -10.42 19.15 -3.34
CA GLN A 292 -10.10 18.34 -2.17
C GLN A 292 -8.59 18.10 -2.13
N LYS A 293 -7.96 18.54 -1.04
CA LYS A 293 -6.53 18.34 -0.81
C LYS A 293 -6.36 17.12 0.07
N VAL A 294 -5.89 16.03 -0.53
CA VAL A 294 -5.36 14.89 0.22
C VAL A 294 -3.87 15.13 0.37
N PHE A 295 -3.41 15.29 1.59
CA PHE A 295 -1.99 15.42 1.91
C PHE A 295 -1.46 14.10 2.43
N GLN A 296 -0.33 13.65 1.89
CA GLN A 296 0.41 12.51 2.41
C GLN A 296 1.83 12.95 2.73
N GLU A 297 2.28 12.58 3.91
CA GLU A 297 3.67 12.64 4.28
C GLU A 297 4.17 11.24 4.63
N LEU A 298 5.27 10.84 4.01
CA LEU A 298 5.90 9.55 4.22
C LEU A 298 7.35 9.77 4.65
N ARG A 299 7.70 9.39 5.89
CA ARG A 299 9.02 9.62 6.47
C ARG A 299 9.74 8.29 6.71
N LEU A 300 11.04 8.24 6.45
CA LEU A 300 11.85 7.10 6.90
C LEU A 300 11.91 7.08 8.44
N GLU A 301 11.39 6.03 9.06
CA GLU A 301 11.49 5.83 10.52
C GLU A 301 12.70 4.96 10.87
N SER A 302 12.85 3.82 10.20
CA SER A 302 13.98 2.93 10.43
C SER A 302 14.31 2.07 9.21
N ILE A 303 15.57 1.67 9.12
CA ILE A 303 16.07 0.69 8.16
C ILE A 303 17.06 -0.20 8.90
N TYR A 304 16.98 -1.52 8.71
CA TYR A 304 17.90 -2.48 9.32
C TYR A 304 17.99 -3.76 8.50
N ARG A 305 19.08 -4.49 8.68
CA ARG A 305 19.35 -5.77 8.00
C ARG A 305 19.39 -6.94 8.97
N LYS A 306 18.88 -8.09 8.55
CA LYS A 306 19.00 -9.38 9.24
C LYS A 306 19.61 -10.40 8.30
N THR A 307 20.46 -11.30 8.79
CA THR A 307 20.92 -12.43 7.98
C THR A 307 19.71 -13.25 7.52
N THR A 308 19.75 -13.72 6.28
CA THR A 308 18.80 -14.75 5.85
C THR A 308 19.13 -15.99 6.66
N LYS A 309 18.20 -16.48 7.50
CA LYS A 309 18.37 -17.82 8.08
C LYS A 309 18.38 -18.80 6.90
N ASN A 310 19.44 -19.61 6.79
CA ASN A 310 19.42 -20.79 5.95
C ASN A 310 18.29 -21.71 6.40
#